data_AF-A0A0S8H047-F1
#
_entry.id   AF-A0A0S8H047-F1
#
_cell.length_a   1.000
_cell.length_b   1.000
_cell.length_c   1.000
_cell.angle_alpha   90.00
_cell.angle_beta   90.00
_cell.angle_gamma   90.00
#
_symmetry.space_group_name_H-M   'P 1'
#
loop_
_entity.id
_entity.type
_entity.pdbx_description
1 polymer ?
#
loop_
_entity_poly.entity_id
_entity_poly.type
_entity_poly.pdbx_seq_one_letter_code
_entity_poly.pdbx_strand_id
1 'polypeptide(L)'
;MKNKSLKLTWALFFVLGIPLLAAAQEEGYKFTIDKELERTSVKRQVGGTCWCYSTISMLESEVIRTQGKQIDLSEMFIVCKLIPEKASNYVRLSGNTRVGDGGLG
;
A
#
# COMPACT_ATOMS: atom_id res chain seq x y z
N MET A 1 -12.71 -44.06 39.05
CA MET A 1 -11.54 -44.32 38.18
C MET A 1 -11.82 -44.17 36.67
N LYS A 2 -12.88 -43.46 36.22
CA LYS A 2 -13.33 -43.45 34.80
C LYS A 2 -12.95 -42.19 33.98
N ASN A 3 -12.16 -41.28 34.55
CA ASN A 3 -11.92 -39.94 33.99
C ASN A 3 -10.45 -39.60 33.72
N LYS A 4 -9.51 -40.48 34.09
CA LYS A 4 -8.08 -40.27 33.82
C LYS A 4 -7.69 -40.71 32.39
N SER A 5 -8.27 -41.80 31.88
CA SER A 5 -8.05 -42.27 30.50
C SER A 5 -8.65 -41.32 29.46
N LEU A 6 -9.82 -40.73 29.73
CA LEU A 6 -10.44 -39.75 28.85
C LEU A 6 -9.64 -38.43 28.81
N LYS A 7 -9.12 -37.94 29.95
CA LYS A 7 -8.23 -36.76 29.93
C LYS A 7 -6.94 -37.01 29.15
N LEU A 8 -6.43 -38.25 29.18
CA LEU A 8 -5.22 -38.64 28.46
C LEU A 8 -5.44 -38.70 26.95
N THR A 9 -6.60 -39.20 26.49
CA THR A 9 -6.94 -39.23 25.06
C THR A 9 -7.20 -37.84 24.50
N TRP A 10 -7.83 -36.94 25.26
CA TRP A 10 -8.01 -35.55 24.86
C TRP A 10 -6.68 -34.77 24.82
N ALA A 11 -5.78 -35.02 25.78
CA ALA A 11 -4.44 -34.46 25.77
C ALA A 11 -3.61 -34.96 24.57
N LEU A 12 -3.69 -36.25 24.24
CA LEU A 12 -3.06 -36.82 23.04
C LEU A 12 -3.60 -36.23 21.74
N PHE A 13 -4.91 -36.01 21.64
CA PHE A 13 -5.53 -35.39 20.47
C PHE A 13 -5.12 -33.92 20.31
N PHE A 14 -4.95 -33.18 21.41
CA PHE A 14 -4.50 -31.79 21.41
C PHE A 14 -3.00 -31.67 21.06
N VAL A 15 -2.17 -32.61 21.52
CA VAL A 15 -0.72 -32.61 21.25
C VAL A 15 -0.39 -33.06 19.83
N LEU A 16 -1.15 -34.00 19.24
CA LEU A 16 -0.94 -34.45 17.85
C LEU A 16 -1.73 -33.66 16.80
N GLY A 17 -2.89 -33.10 17.13
CA GLY A 17 -3.75 -32.40 16.17
C GLY A 17 -3.29 -30.99 15.81
N ILE A 18 -2.69 -30.25 16.75
CA ILE A 18 -2.22 -28.88 16.55
C ILE A 18 -0.99 -28.78 15.61
N PRO A 19 0.05 -29.63 15.71
CA PRO A 19 1.18 -29.54 14.78
C PRO A 19 0.82 -29.94 13.35
N LEU A 20 -0.21 -30.77 13.13
CA LEU A 20 -0.66 -31.16 11.79
C LEU A 20 -1.36 -30.01 11.05
N LEU A 21 -2.04 -29.11 11.78
CA LEU A 21 -2.69 -27.93 11.19
C LEU A 21 -1.67 -26.83 10.83
N ALA A 22 -0.58 -26.71 11.59
CA ALA A 22 0.50 -25.76 11.32
C ALA A 22 1.33 -26.14 10.07
N ALA A 23 1.46 -27.44 9.77
CA ALA A 23 2.17 -27.94 8.59
C ALA A 23 1.36 -27.83 7.28
N ALA A 24 0.06 -27.53 7.35
CA ALA A 24 -0.82 -27.37 6.20
C ALA A 24 -0.92 -25.91 5.70
N GLN A 25 0.01 -25.04 6.11
CA GLN A 25 0.07 -23.68 5.60
C GLN A 25 0.71 -23.70 4.22
N GLU A 26 -0.09 -23.45 3.17
CA GLU A 26 0.45 -23.30 1.81
C GLU A 26 1.57 -22.25 1.82
N GLU A 27 2.76 -22.66 1.39
CA GLU A 27 3.85 -21.72 1.19
C GLU A 27 3.44 -20.76 0.07
N GLY A 28 3.06 -19.54 0.44
CA GLY A 28 2.65 -18.50 -0.50
C GLY A 28 3.74 -18.14 -1.52
N TYR A 29 3.42 -17.21 -2.41
CA TYR A 29 4.35 -16.80 -3.49
C TYR A 29 5.68 -16.27 -2.95
N LYS A 30 6.79 -16.86 -3.42
CA LYS A 30 8.16 -16.37 -3.20
C LYS A 30 8.65 -15.69 -4.47
N PHE A 31 8.90 -14.39 -4.40
CA PHE A 31 9.40 -13.61 -5.52
C PHE A 31 10.91 -13.39 -5.38
N THR A 32 11.64 -13.58 -6.48
CA THR A 32 13.05 -13.18 -6.62
C THR A 32 13.12 -11.92 -7.48
N ILE A 33 13.92 -10.94 -7.05
CA ILE A 33 14.09 -9.68 -7.78
C ILE A 33 15.31 -9.84 -8.69
N ASP A 34 15.09 -9.91 -10.01
CA ASP A 34 16.18 -9.99 -10.99
C ASP A 34 16.87 -8.63 -11.19
N LYS A 35 16.09 -7.54 -11.10
CA LYS A 35 16.58 -6.17 -11.24
C LYS A 35 15.72 -5.21 -10.41
N GLU A 36 16.38 -4.46 -9.53
CA GLU A 36 15.76 -3.38 -8.76
C GLU A 36 16.31 -2.03 -9.24
N LEU A 37 15.44 -1.03 -9.35
CA LEU A 37 15.83 0.36 -9.61
C LEU A 37 15.82 1.14 -8.31
N GLU A 38 16.71 2.12 -8.20
CA GLU A 38 16.73 3.01 -7.05
C GLU A 38 15.44 3.84 -6.99
N ARG A 39 14.89 3.93 -5.77
CA ARG A 39 13.66 4.67 -5.48
C ARG A 39 13.69 5.21 -4.06
N THR A 40 12.82 6.16 -3.78
CA THR A 40 12.56 6.64 -2.42
C THR A 40 11.78 5.61 -1.59
N SER A 41 11.67 5.89 -0.29
CA SER A 41 10.91 5.06 0.66
C SER A 41 9.44 4.97 0.27
N VAL A 42 8.79 3.88 0.64
CA VAL A 42 7.34 3.72 0.43
C VAL A 42 6.58 4.76 1.24
N LYS A 43 5.79 5.59 0.56
CA LYS A 43 4.97 6.63 1.17
C LYS A 43 3.54 6.14 1.44
N ARG A 44 2.89 6.72 2.45
CA ARG A 44 1.48 6.45 2.78
C ARG A 44 0.61 7.60 2.28
N GLN A 45 -0.27 7.33 1.34
CA GLN A 45 -1.23 8.31 0.84
C GLN A 45 -2.38 8.56 1.83
N VAL A 46 -2.97 9.74 1.73
CA VAL A 46 -4.23 10.11 2.40
C VAL A 46 -5.26 10.44 1.33
N GLY A 47 -6.41 9.75 1.36
CA GLY A 47 -7.49 9.93 0.38
C GLY A 47 -7.18 9.42 -1.04
N GLY A 48 -7.92 9.92 -2.02
CA GLY A 48 -7.83 9.55 -3.46
C GLY A 48 -6.61 10.11 -4.21
N THR A 49 -5.50 10.37 -3.52
CA THR A 49 -4.34 11.13 -4.03
C THR A 49 -3.25 10.28 -4.69
N CYS A 50 -3.52 9.00 -5.01
CA CYS A 50 -2.53 8.07 -5.58
C CYS A 50 -1.85 8.61 -6.84
N TRP A 51 -2.57 9.36 -7.67
CA TRP A 51 -2.07 10.01 -8.88
C TRP A 51 -0.92 10.99 -8.60
N CYS A 52 -0.93 11.66 -7.44
CA CYS A 52 0.12 12.58 -7.03
C CYS A 52 1.33 11.80 -6.48
N TYR A 53 1.08 10.84 -5.58
CA TYR A 53 2.13 10.01 -4.96
C TYR A 53 2.90 9.16 -5.99
N SER A 54 2.20 8.57 -6.97
CA SER A 54 2.86 7.76 -8.01
C SER A 54 3.72 8.62 -8.92
N THR A 55 3.23 9.81 -9.29
CA THR A 55 3.97 10.75 -10.14
C THR A 55 5.19 11.30 -9.41
N ILE A 56 5.07 11.68 -8.13
CA ILE A 56 6.20 12.15 -7.33
C ILE A 56 7.24 11.04 -7.13
N SER A 57 6.82 9.81 -6.82
CA SER A 57 7.74 8.68 -6.69
C SER A 57 8.56 8.45 -7.97
N MET A 58 7.91 8.58 -9.14
CA MET A 58 8.61 8.53 -10.43
C MET A 58 9.63 9.67 -10.58
N LEU A 59 9.23 10.92 -10.27
CA LEU A 59 10.12 12.08 -10.37
C LEU A 59 11.31 11.99 -9.41
N GLU A 60 11.09 11.55 -8.19
CA GLU A 60 12.15 11.34 -7.20
C GLU A 60 13.15 10.27 -7.69
N SER A 61 12.65 9.17 -8.26
CA SER A 61 13.48 8.12 -8.85
C SER A 61 14.29 8.64 -10.05
N GLU A 62 13.73 9.54 -10.86
CA GLU A 62 14.45 10.19 -11.96
C GLU A 62 15.51 11.19 -11.49
N VAL A 63 15.28 11.89 -10.38
CA VAL A 63 16.29 12.75 -9.76
C VAL A 63 17.44 11.92 -9.20
N ILE A 64 17.14 10.77 -8.59
CA ILE A 64 18.16 9.80 -8.18
C ILE A 64 18.96 9.34 -9.41
N ARG A 65 18.28 8.93 -10.49
CA ARG A 65 18.92 8.45 -11.73
C ARG A 65 19.83 9.50 -12.40
N THR A 66 19.45 10.78 -12.38
CA THR A 66 20.15 11.84 -13.12
C THR A 66 21.16 12.62 -12.29
N GLN A 67 20.88 12.82 -11.00
CA GLN A 67 21.67 13.67 -10.10
C GLN A 67 22.28 12.91 -8.92
N GLY A 68 21.90 11.65 -8.70
CA GLY A 68 22.36 10.85 -7.56
C GLY A 68 21.88 11.38 -6.21
N LYS A 69 20.84 12.22 -6.20
CA LYS A 69 20.33 12.87 -4.98
C LYS A 69 18.98 12.29 -4.59
N GLN A 70 18.84 12.00 -3.31
CA GLN A 70 17.56 11.65 -2.73
C GLN A 70 16.86 12.93 -2.25
N ILE A 71 15.66 13.16 -2.75
CA ILE A 71 14.82 14.30 -2.38
C ILE A 71 13.44 13.79 -1.94
N ASP A 72 12.77 14.57 -1.12
CA ASP A 72 11.39 14.32 -0.69
C ASP A 72 10.52 15.50 -1.13
N LEU A 73 9.69 15.28 -2.15
CA LEU A 73 8.77 16.28 -2.66
C LEU A 73 7.43 16.19 -1.92
N SER A 74 6.85 17.34 -1.59
CA SER A 74 5.55 17.39 -0.91
C SER A 74 4.41 17.16 -1.91
N GLU A 75 3.75 16.00 -1.82
CA GLU A 75 2.53 15.71 -2.57
C GLU A 75 1.40 16.68 -2.20
N MET A 76 1.34 17.07 -0.92
CA MET A 76 0.31 17.97 -0.41
C MET A 76 0.45 19.40 -0.94
N PHE A 77 1.66 19.84 -1.28
CA PHE A 77 1.83 21.11 -1.99
C PHE A 77 1.06 21.11 -3.32
N ILE A 78 1.20 20.04 -4.12
CA ILE A 78 0.51 19.90 -5.40
C ILE A 78 -1.01 19.77 -5.18
N VAL A 79 -1.44 18.93 -4.24
CA VAL A 79 -2.86 18.74 -3.92
C VAL A 79 -3.52 20.05 -3.50
N CYS A 80 -2.88 20.84 -2.63
CA CYS A 80 -3.38 22.14 -2.20
C CYS A 80 -3.49 23.15 -3.35
N LYS A 81 -2.59 23.09 -4.34
CA LYS A 81 -2.66 23.94 -5.54
C LYS A 81 -3.72 23.47 -6.54
N LEU A 82 -4.00 22.16 -6.59
CA LEU A 82 -4.97 21.59 -7.52
C LEU A 82 -6.43 21.90 -7.15
N ILE A 83 -6.74 21.92 -5.85
CA ILE A 83 -8.13 22.10 -5.36
C ILE A 83 -8.74 23.43 -5.87
N PRO A 84 -8.06 24.59 -5.79
CA PRO A 84 -8.56 25.83 -6.38
C PRO A 84 -8.81 25.75 -7.89
N GLU A 85 -7.94 25.06 -8.65
CA GLU A 85 -8.12 24.90 -10.09
C GLU A 85 -9.34 24.04 -10.42
N LYS A 86 -9.57 22.96 -9.67
CA LYS A 86 -10.78 22.15 -9.78
C LYS A 86 -12.03 22.94 -9.49
N ALA A 87 -12.04 23.74 -8.43
CA ALA A 87 -13.17 24.59 -8.08
C ALA A 87 -13.43 25.63 -9.18
N SER A 88 -12.38 26.25 -9.71
CA SER A 88 -12.49 27.18 -10.84
C SER A 88 -13.06 26.50 -12.09
N ASN A 89 -12.59 25.29 -12.43
CA ASN A 89 -13.10 24.54 -13.58
C ASN A 89 -14.56 24.11 -13.38
N TYR A 90 -14.94 23.72 -12.17
CA TYR A 90 -16.32 23.39 -11.82
C TYR A 90 -17.27 24.56 -12.10
N VAL A 91 -16.89 25.76 -11.65
CA VAL A 91 -17.69 26.97 -11.88
C VAL A 91 -17.71 27.35 -13.37
N ARG A 92 -16.56 27.31 -14.06
CA ARG A 92 -16.46 27.66 -15.50
C ARG A 92 -17.26 26.75 -16.40
N LEU A 93 -17.34 25.47 -16.06
CA LEU A 93 -18.03 24.45 -16.84
C LEU A 93 -19.45 24.20 -16.34
N SER A 94 -20.00 25.15 -15.57
CA SER A 94 -21.39 25.12 -15.07
C SER A 94 -21.74 23.82 -14.35
N GLY A 95 -20.79 23.26 -13.59
CA GLY A 95 -20.96 22.05 -12.80
C GLY A 95 -20.71 20.73 -13.54
N ASN A 96 -20.23 20.76 -14.79
CA ASN A 96 -19.99 19.56 -15.59
C ASN A 96 -18.70 18.80 -15.24
N THR A 97 -17.85 19.32 -14.34
CA THR A 97 -16.66 18.63 -13.83
C THR A 97 -16.84 18.18 -12.40
N ARG A 98 -15.89 17.41 -11.85
CA ARG A 98 -16.02 16.85 -10.49
C ARG A 98 -14.99 17.47 -9.55
N VAL A 99 -15.44 17.90 -8.38
CA VAL A 99 -14.55 18.31 -7.28
C VAL A 99 -14.43 17.15 -6.29
N GLY A 100 -13.50 16.25 -6.56
CA GLY A 100 -13.17 15.13 -5.66
C GLY A 100 -11.67 14.91 -5.51
N ASP A 101 -11.30 13.93 -4.69
CA ASP A 101 -9.90 13.67 -4.29
C ASP A 101 -8.99 13.12 -5.40
N GLY A 102 -9.57 12.73 -6.54
CA GLY A 102 -8.85 12.19 -7.70
C GLY A 102 -7.98 13.23 -8.42
N GLY A 103 -7.55 12.96 -9.65
CA GLY A 103 -6.82 13.92 -10.48
C GLY A 103 -7.69 15.11 -10.94
N LEU A 104 -7.12 15.99 -11.77
CA LEU A 104 -7.91 16.96 -12.55
C LEU A 104 -8.78 16.20 -13.55
N GLY A 105 -10.10 16.32 -13.41
CA GLY A 105 -11.12 15.73 -14.30
C GLY A 105 -12.34 16.62 -14.38
#